data_AF-A0A1B6H131-F1
#
_entry.id   AF-A0A1B6H131-F1
#
_cell.length_a   1.000
_cell.length_b   1.000
_cell.length_c   1.000
_cell.angle_alpha   90.00
_cell.angle_beta   90.00
_cell.angle_gamma   90.00
#
_symmetry.space_group_name_H-M   'P 1'
#
loop_
_entity.id
_entity.type
_entity.pdbx_description
1 polymer ?
#
loop_
_entity_poly.entity_id
_entity_poly.type
_entity_poly.pdbx_seq_one_letter_code
_entity_poly.pdbx_strand_id
1 'polypeptide(L)'
;KKFWDLSWEEKAMMVAGLVSLSKPKQKILKEDGSKSRRQTTFTYHLKLENERVQVCKKLFLNTLGLNEWMVQNWAKKHSDEFVTLLENEEIEEDVDSPSTSTANKKGKLLKEATVMSEWTV
;
A
#
# COMPACT_ATOMS: atom_id res chain seq x y z
N LYS A 1 -13.12 20.30 -14.11
CA LYS A 1 -12.45 19.56 -15.22
C LYS A 1 -13.07 18.17 -15.31
N LYS A 2 -13.36 17.66 -16.51
CA LYS A 2 -13.83 16.27 -16.67
C LYS A 2 -12.62 15.34 -16.53
N PHE A 3 -12.85 14.09 -16.12
CA PHE A 3 -11.77 13.12 -15.94
C PHE A 3 -10.88 12.96 -17.18
N TRP A 4 -11.48 12.96 -18.37
CA TRP A 4 -10.78 12.70 -19.62
C TRP A 4 -9.77 13.78 -19.99
N ASP A 5 -10.04 15.02 -19.57
CA ASP A 5 -9.22 16.20 -19.87
C ASP A 5 -8.04 16.37 -18.90
N LEU A 6 -7.96 15.54 -17.86
CA LEU A 6 -6.91 15.60 -16.84
C LEU A 6 -5.59 14.98 -17.32
N SER A 7 -4.47 15.50 -16.78
CA SER A 7 -3.15 14.87 -16.92
C SER A 7 -3.12 13.50 -16.25
N TRP A 8 -2.12 12.67 -16.56
CA TRP A 8 -2.03 11.35 -15.93
C TRP A 8 -1.86 11.41 -14.41
N GLU A 9 -1.16 12.42 -13.92
CA GLU A 9 -0.94 12.66 -12.50
C GLU A 9 -2.23 13.11 -11.80
N GLU A 10 -2.95 14.06 -12.41
CA GLU A 10 -4.27 14.51 -11.90
C GLU A 10 -5.27 13.33 -11.88
N LYS A 11 -5.25 12.48 -12.91
CA LYS A 11 -6.08 11.25 -12.98
C LYS A 11 -5.72 10.29 -11.85
N ALA A 12 -4.43 10.06 -11.60
CA ALA A 12 -3.97 9.16 -10.54
C ALA A 12 -4.47 9.64 -9.16
N MET A 13 -4.32 10.93 -8.86
CA MET A 13 -4.83 11.52 -7.62
C MET A 13 -6.35 11.39 -7.50
N MET A 14 -7.08 11.68 -8.58
CA MET A 14 -8.53 11.58 -8.58
C MET A 14 -8.99 10.13 -8.34
N VAL A 15 -8.34 9.15 -9.00
CA VAL A 15 -8.64 7.73 -8.82
C VAL A 15 -8.30 7.25 -7.41
N ALA A 16 -7.17 7.69 -6.85
CA ALA A 16 -6.82 7.38 -5.46
C ALA A 16 -7.88 7.87 -4.47
N GLY A 17 -8.46 9.06 -4.70
CA GLY A 17 -9.58 9.54 -3.90
C GLY A 17 -10.88 8.73 -4.04
N LEU A 18 -11.09 8.08 -5.19
CA LEU A 18 -12.28 7.27 -5.51
C LEU A 18 -12.16 5.80 -5.11
N VAL A 19 -10.94 5.30 -4.85
CA VAL A 19 -10.69 3.93 -4.42
C VAL A 19 -10.34 3.88 -2.95
N SER A 20 -11.06 3.08 -2.18
CA SER A 20 -10.75 2.86 -0.76
C SER A 20 -10.00 1.55 -0.59
N LEU A 21 -8.89 1.60 0.18
CA LEU A 21 -8.11 0.42 0.55
C LEU A 21 -8.45 0.07 1.99
N SER A 22 -8.85 -1.17 2.22
CA SER A 22 -9.06 -1.69 3.57
C SER A 22 -8.28 -2.98 3.78
N LYS A 23 -7.68 -3.12 4.97
CA LYS A 23 -7.13 -4.40 5.42
C LYS A 23 -8.30 -5.35 5.74
N PRO A 24 -8.19 -6.66 5.47
CA PRO A 24 -9.21 -7.62 5.89
C PRO A 24 -9.46 -7.49 7.38
N LYS A 25 -10.74 -7.38 7.78
CA LYS A 25 -11.13 -7.23 9.20
C LYS A 25 -10.59 -8.36 10.07
N GLN A 26 -10.57 -9.58 9.53
CA GLN A 26 -10.00 -10.76 10.19
C GLN A 26 -8.81 -11.28 9.40
N LYS A 27 -7.67 -11.41 10.09
CA LYS A 27 -6.50 -12.11 9.57
C LYS A 27 -6.71 -13.59 9.84
N ILE A 28 -7.17 -14.32 8.83
CA ILE A 28 -7.31 -15.77 8.92
C ILE A 28 -5.90 -16.37 8.83
N LEU A 29 -5.47 -17.00 9.92
CA LEU A 29 -4.37 -17.95 9.90
C LEU A 29 -4.92 -19.27 9.36
N LYS A 30 -4.24 -19.81 8.37
CA LYS A 30 -4.52 -21.17 7.90
C LYS A 30 -3.93 -22.18 8.89
N GLU A 31 -4.37 -23.44 8.80
CA GLU A 31 -3.87 -24.55 9.65
C GLU A 31 -2.35 -24.75 9.54
N ASP A 32 -1.76 -24.42 8.38
CA ASP A 32 -0.31 -24.45 8.14
C ASP A 32 0.45 -23.26 8.75
N GLY A 33 -0.23 -22.39 9.52
CA GLY A 33 0.34 -21.16 10.08
C GLY A 33 0.57 -20.06 9.03
N SER A 34 0.24 -20.29 7.76
CA SER A 34 0.44 -19.31 6.69
C SER A 34 -0.63 -18.21 6.76
N LYS A 35 -0.20 -16.97 6.48
CA LYS A 35 -1.10 -15.82 6.39
C LYS A 35 -1.94 -15.91 5.11
N SER A 36 -3.16 -15.36 5.16
CA SER A 36 -3.99 -15.18 3.96
C SER A 36 -3.23 -14.42 2.86
N ARG A 37 -3.39 -14.89 1.60
CA ARG A 37 -2.82 -14.23 0.41
C ARG A 37 -3.43 -12.86 0.16
N ARG A 38 -4.70 -12.65 0.56
CA ARG A 38 -5.40 -11.38 0.39
C ARG A 38 -4.98 -10.44 1.50
N GLN A 39 -4.12 -9.47 1.16
CA GLN A 39 -3.64 -8.48 2.13
C GLN A 39 -4.48 -7.21 2.15
N THR A 40 -5.15 -6.88 1.04
CA THR A 40 -5.93 -5.66 0.87
C THR A 40 -7.23 -5.92 0.13
N THR A 41 -8.20 -5.05 0.36
CA THR A 41 -9.49 -5.00 -0.32
C THR A 41 -9.64 -3.64 -0.95
N PHE A 42 -9.98 -3.64 -2.24
CA PHE A 42 -10.25 -2.42 -3.00
C PHE A 42 -11.77 -2.24 -3.11
N THR A 43 -12.24 -1.08 -2.70
CA THR A 43 -13.63 -0.65 -2.89
C THR A 43 -13.66 0.52 -3.86
N TYR A 44 -14.38 0.35 -4.97
CA TYR A 44 -14.43 1.32 -6.05
C TYR A 44 -15.66 2.19 -5.92
N HIS A 45 -15.51 3.48 -6.21
CA HIS A 45 -16.62 4.42 -6.17
C HIS A 45 -16.57 5.38 -7.35
N LEU A 46 -17.73 5.85 -7.80
CA LEU A 46 -17.83 6.93 -8.76
C LEU A 46 -18.56 8.11 -8.11
N LYS A 47 -18.26 9.32 -8.57
CA LYS A 47 -19.01 10.51 -8.19
C LYS A 47 -20.19 10.65 -9.14
N LEU A 48 -21.39 10.65 -8.59
CA LEU A 48 -22.61 11.01 -9.30
C LEU A 48 -23.17 12.25 -8.61
N GLU A 49 -23.28 13.34 -9.36
CA GLU A 49 -23.66 14.65 -8.82
C GLU A 49 -22.72 15.07 -7.68
N ASN A 50 -23.16 14.93 -6.42
CA ASN A 50 -22.39 15.24 -5.22
C ASN A 50 -22.15 14.03 -4.30
N GLU A 51 -22.61 12.84 -4.71
CA GLU A 51 -22.51 11.63 -3.89
C GLU A 51 -21.47 10.66 -4.43
N ARG A 52 -20.85 9.94 -3.50
CA ARG A 52 -19.90 8.87 -3.79
C ARG A 52 -20.64 7.54 -3.76
N VAL A 53 -20.91 7.00 -4.94
CA VAL A 53 -21.64 5.73 -5.08
C VAL A 53 -20.64 4.59 -5.24
N GLN A 54 -20.77 3.56 -4.40
CA GLN A 54 -19.97 2.35 -4.54
C GLN A 54 -20.40 1.60 -5.80
N VAL A 55 -19.43 1.18 -6.60
CA VAL A 55 -19.67 0.46 -7.85
C VAL A 55 -18.86 -0.83 -7.90
N CYS A 56 -19.25 -1.73 -8.80
CA CYS A 56 -18.44 -2.90 -9.08
C CYS A 56 -17.17 -2.48 -9.85
N LYS A 57 -16.11 -3.29 -9.71
CA LYS A 57 -14.83 -3.07 -10.35
C LYS A 57 -14.94 -2.90 -11.88
N LYS A 58 -15.71 -3.76 -12.55
CA LYS A 58 -15.87 -3.72 -14.01
C LYS A 58 -16.47 -2.40 -14.48
N LEU A 59 -17.48 -1.89 -13.77
CA LEU A 59 -18.09 -0.61 -14.09
C LEU A 59 -17.07 0.51 -13.95
N PHE A 60 -16.36 0.57 -12.82
CA PHE A 60 -15.33 1.59 -12.59
C PHE A 60 -14.26 1.62 -13.70
N LEU A 61 -13.71 0.45 -14.04
CA LEU A 61 -12.65 0.33 -15.06
C LEU A 61 -13.16 0.71 -16.45
N ASN A 62 -14.36 0.26 -16.83
CA ASN A 62 -14.93 0.57 -18.14
C ASN A 62 -15.33 2.05 -18.24
N THR A 63 -15.89 2.63 -17.18
CA THR A 63 -16.28 4.04 -17.15
C THR A 63 -15.09 4.97 -17.23
N LEU A 64 -13.94 4.63 -16.65
CA LEU A 64 -12.73 5.46 -16.70
C LEU A 64 -11.73 5.01 -17.79
N GLY A 65 -12.00 3.92 -18.50
CA GLY A 65 -11.09 3.38 -19.52
C GLY A 65 -9.73 2.98 -18.96
N LEU A 66 -9.68 2.46 -17.73
CA LEU A 66 -8.45 2.14 -17.01
C LEU A 66 -8.22 0.64 -16.89
N ASN A 67 -6.94 0.26 -16.79
CA ASN A 67 -6.54 -1.10 -16.45
C ASN A 67 -6.54 -1.32 -14.94
N GLU A 68 -6.88 -2.55 -14.52
CA GLU A 68 -6.92 -2.93 -13.11
C GLU A 68 -5.58 -2.67 -12.40
N TRP A 69 -4.48 -3.10 -13.00
CA TRP A 69 -3.15 -2.97 -12.43
C TRP A 69 -2.81 -1.51 -12.14
N MET A 70 -3.15 -0.60 -13.07
CA MET A 70 -2.90 0.82 -12.95
C MET A 70 -3.63 1.43 -11.75
N VAL A 71 -4.93 1.14 -11.63
CA VAL A 71 -5.75 1.60 -10.51
C VAL A 71 -5.23 1.08 -9.17
N GLN A 72 -4.88 -0.21 -9.10
CA GLN A 72 -4.34 -0.80 -7.88
C GLN A 72 -2.98 -0.20 -7.49
N ASN A 73 -2.11 0.04 -8.47
CA ASN A 73 -0.79 0.61 -8.24
C ASN A 73 -0.88 2.04 -7.68
N TRP A 74 -1.72 2.88 -8.29
CA TRP A 74 -1.93 4.24 -7.82
C TRP A 74 -2.56 4.30 -6.45
N ALA A 75 -3.58 3.47 -6.20
CA ALA A 75 -4.27 3.48 -4.92
C ALA A 75 -3.35 3.01 -3.77
N LYS A 76 -2.44 2.05 -4.03
CA LYS A 76 -1.40 1.63 -3.06
C LYS A 76 -0.35 2.72 -2.84
N LYS A 77 0.15 3.33 -3.90
CA LYS A 77 1.16 4.40 -3.81
C LYS A 77 0.67 5.55 -2.93
N HIS A 78 -0.56 6.02 -3.17
CA HIS A 78 -1.15 7.08 -2.37
C HIS A 78 -1.51 6.66 -0.94
N SER A 79 -1.81 5.38 -0.68
CA SER A 79 -2.00 4.91 0.70
C SER A 79 -0.69 4.88 1.49
N ASP A 80 0.41 4.50 0.83
CA ASP A 80 1.73 4.43 1.47
C ASP A 80 2.29 5.83 1.71
N GLU A 81 2.15 6.75 0.74
CA GLU A 81 2.54 8.16 0.88
C GLU A 81 1.81 8.86 2.03
N PHE A 82 0.51 8.59 2.22
CA PHE A 82 -0.25 9.19 3.33
C PHE A 82 0.25 8.70 4.71
N VAL A 83 0.63 7.42 4.83
CA VAL A 83 1.18 6.87 6.09
C VAL A 83 2.52 7.53 6.42
N THR A 84 3.38 7.76 5.42
CA THR A 84 4.68 8.40 5.67
C THR A 84 4.59 9.86 6.09
N LEU A 85 3.53 10.57 5.73
CA LEU A 85 3.35 11.97 6.13
C LEU A 85 2.85 12.09 7.58
N LEU A 86 1.98 11.19 8.02
CA LEU A 86 1.48 11.16 9.40
C LEU A 86 2.58 10.80 10.42
N GLU A 87 3.59 10.02 10.02
CA GLU A 87 4.73 9.69 10.88
C GLU A 87 5.72 10.85 11.04
N ASN A 88 5.64 11.89 10.21
CA ASN A 88 6.56 13.04 10.25
C ASN A 88 5.99 14.28 10.96
N GLU A 89 4.73 14.27 11.40
CA GLU A 89 4.07 15.40 12.10
C GLU A 89 4.21 15.36 13.64
N GLU A 90 4.90 14.36 14.23
CA GLU A 90 5.12 14.23 15.69
C GLU A 90 6.53 14.67 16.16
N ILE A 91 7.08 15.79 15.65
CA ILE A 91 8.29 16.39 16.26
C ILE A 91 8.11 17.91 16.39
N GLU A 92 7.42 18.36 17.44
CA GLU A 92 7.80 19.54 18.25
C GLU A 92 7.25 19.35 19.67
N GLU A 93 8.03 18.70 20.54
CA GLU A 93 8.03 19.01 21.98
C GLU A 93 9.47 19.09 22.47
N ASP A 94 9.66 20.09 23.32
CA ASP A 94 10.92 20.70 23.72
C ASP A 94 11.93 19.78 24.42
N VAL A 95 13.18 20.22 24.27
CA VAL A 95 14.41 19.80 24.94
C VAL A 95 14.21 19.58 26.45
N ASP A 96 14.29 18.33 26.92
CA ASP A 96 15.34 17.92 27.88
C ASP A 96 15.54 16.39 27.94
N SER A 97 16.80 15.97 27.98
CA SER A 97 17.27 14.57 28.14
C SER A 97 17.06 14.07 29.59
N PRO A 98 17.16 12.75 29.95
CA PRO A 98 18.09 11.75 29.40
C PRO A 98 17.61 10.29 29.27
N SER A 99 18.32 9.55 28.40
CA SER A 99 18.58 8.08 28.32
C SER A 99 17.54 7.10 28.90
N THR A 100 17.13 6.07 28.16
CA THR A 100 17.87 4.79 28.20
C THR A 100 17.51 3.87 27.02
N SER A 101 18.54 3.20 26.53
CA SER A 101 18.58 2.04 25.63
C SER A 101 17.34 1.14 25.61
N THR A 102 16.83 0.82 24.41
CA THR A 102 16.55 -0.58 24.04
C THR A 102 16.77 -0.81 22.55
N ALA A 103 17.57 -1.85 22.26
CA ALA A 103 18.01 -2.27 20.95
C ALA A 103 16.85 -2.80 20.06
N ASN A 104 16.93 -2.59 18.74
CA ASN A 104 16.55 -3.67 17.82
C ASN A 104 17.30 -3.67 16.49
N LYS A 105 17.78 -4.86 16.15
CA LYS A 105 18.63 -5.22 15.02
C LYS A 105 17.82 -5.25 13.71
N LYS A 106 18.39 -4.71 12.63
CA LYS A 106 18.12 -5.20 11.27
C LYS A 106 19.44 -5.47 10.55
N GLY A 107 19.96 -6.67 10.77
CA GLY A 107 21.10 -7.21 10.03
C GLY A 107 20.72 -7.48 8.58
N LYS A 108 21.52 -6.92 7.66
CA LYS A 108 21.47 -7.11 6.21
C LYS A 108 22.23 -8.39 5.87
N LEU A 109 21.53 -9.42 5.37
CA LEU A 109 22.14 -10.67 4.94
C LEU A 109 22.83 -10.45 3.58
N LEU A 110 24.16 -10.36 3.57
CA LEU A 110 24.97 -10.55 2.36
C LEU A 110 25.23 -12.05 2.19
N LYS A 111 25.05 -12.52 0.97
CA LYS A 111 25.12 -13.91 0.54
C LYS A 111 26.49 -14.13 -0.11
N GLU A 112 27.33 -14.95 0.49
CA GLU A 112 28.53 -15.48 -0.15
C GLU A 112 28.32 -16.97 -0.41
N ALA A 113 28.44 -17.33 -1.68
CA ALA A 113 28.52 -18.70 -2.17
C ALA A 113 30.01 -19.04 -2.31
N THR A 114 30.46 -20.16 -1.76
CA THR A 114 31.65 -20.90 -2.24
C THR A 114 31.55 -22.36 -1.81
N VAL A 115 31.16 -23.17 -2.79
CA VAL A 115 31.47 -24.58 -3.10
C VAL A 115 32.12 -25.43 -1.99
N MET A 116 31.36 -26.44 -1.55
CA MET A 116 31.88 -27.69 -0.97
C MET A 116 32.17 -28.69 -2.08
N SER A 117 33.37 -29.29 -2.06
CA SER A 117 33.66 -30.67 -2.52
C SER A 117 35.19 -30.83 -2.58
N GLU A 118 35.88 -31.86 -2.09
CA GLU A 118 35.52 -33.20 -1.66
C GLU A 118 36.77 -33.89 -1.03
N TRP A 119 36.59 -34.64 0.08
CA TRP A 119 37.20 -35.95 0.47
C TRP A 119 38.73 -36.09 0.63
N THR A 120 39.22 -36.27 1.88
CA THR A 120 39.70 -37.55 2.47
C THR A 120 40.50 -38.47 1.53
N VAL A 121 41.77 -38.74 1.83
CA VAL A 121 42.27 -39.84 2.69
C VAL A 121 43.58 -39.39 3.34
#